data_AF-A0A3E3K0C5-F1
#
_entry.id   AF-A0A3E3K0C5-F1
#
_cell.length_a   1.000
_cell.length_b   1.000
_cell.length_c   1.000
_cell.angle_alpha   90.00
_cell.angle_beta   90.00
_cell.angle_gamma   90.00
#
_symmetry.space_group_name_H-M   'P 1'
#
loop_
_entity.id
_entity.type
_entity.pdbx_description
1 polymer ?
#
loop_
_entity_poly.entity_id
_entity_poly.type
_entity_poly.pdbx_seq_one_letter_code
_entity_poly.pdbx_strand_id
1 'polypeptide(L)'
;MKTKIEKIDRMQIDEAIMEEAGQIIKQGGLVAFPTETVYGLGANALDEEAARKTYTAKGRPSDNPLIVHIAEKSALEEIVEELPEETKALTDRFWPGPLTLILKKNARVPYGTTGGLDTVAVRMPDDPIALELILRGGGYVSAPSANTSGRPSPTTAQHVAEDLDGKIDMILDGGNVNIGVESTIVDMTSTPPMILRPGAVTKEMLEEVIGEVETDRTLLSENSPQAPKAPGMKYRHYAPKAQMILIEGSPSDTVLAIKQLAYDKAVFGRKENGEPYRIGIIATAETMSQYTYGTVKSIGSRENRRTITKNLYGILREFDEEGVDIIYSEGFFGEAIDAAIMNRLLKAAGHKRIPASEILKLQTYRRIIFVSKDDNCRGPMAERLFQRQTLLQEYDIESRGMIVLFPEPMNPKAEEIMRRNEVDISEHEALAFEEKDITPDTLILTMEKAQKRKIITEYGFHPNIFTLNEYIDEEKEVESMYGKSLEEYEAGYLELEIYMRKLARKLNTEAKEKWEEYI
;
A
#
# COMPACT_ATOMS: atom_id res chain seq x y z
N MET A 1 4.55 13.02 -33.21
CA MET A 1 3.86 11.84 -33.76
C MET A 1 2.54 11.70 -33.04
N LYS A 2 1.49 11.11 -33.62
CA LYS A 2 0.25 10.78 -32.90
C LYS A 2 0.23 9.27 -32.68
N THR A 3 0.09 8.82 -31.44
CA THR A 3 0.05 7.38 -31.13
C THR A 3 -1.32 6.82 -31.54
N LYS A 4 -1.31 5.66 -32.19
CA LYS A 4 -2.52 4.93 -32.58
C LYS A 4 -2.95 4.03 -31.42
N ILE A 5 -4.21 4.06 -31.01
CA ILE A 5 -4.73 3.18 -29.94
C ILE A 5 -5.78 2.28 -30.57
N GLU A 6 -5.52 0.96 -30.55
CA GLU A 6 -6.38 -0.04 -31.16
C GLU A 6 -6.86 -1.02 -30.10
N LYS A 7 -8.18 -1.19 -30.01
CA LYS A 7 -8.78 -2.15 -29.08
C LYS A 7 -8.70 -3.55 -29.65
N ILE A 8 -8.30 -4.51 -28.83
CA ILE A 8 -8.14 -5.90 -29.25
C ILE A 8 -8.72 -6.85 -28.20
N ASP A 9 -9.47 -7.84 -28.66
CA ASP A 9 -10.04 -8.87 -27.79
C ASP A 9 -9.11 -10.09 -27.75
N ARG A 10 -8.75 -10.55 -26.55
CA ARG A 10 -7.95 -11.77 -26.36
C ARG A 10 -8.65 -13.02 -26.91
N MET A 11 -9.97 -13.02 -26.98
CA MET A 11 -10.78 -14.13 -27.48
C MET A 11 -11.02 -14.07 -28.99
N GLN A 12 -10.80 -12.91 -29.60
CA GLN A 12 -11.02 -12.68 -31.01
C GLN A 12 -10.00 -11.66 -31.54
N ILE A 13 -8.82 -12.18 -31.87
CA ILE A 13 -7.71 -11.37 -32.39
C ILE A 13 -8.05 -10.86 -33.79
N ASP A 14 -7.98 -9.55 -33.98
CA ASP A 14 -8.14 -8.92 -35.30
C ASP A 14 -6.83 -9.00 -36.09
N GLU A 15 -6.86 -9.80 -37.16
CA GLU A 15 -5.72 -10.06 -38.04
C GLU A 15 -5.12 -8.79 -38.66
N ALA A 16 -5.95 -7.81 -39.03
CA ALA A 16 -5.48 -6.59 -39.70
C ALA A 16 -4.72 -5.70 -38.72
N ILE A 17 -5.24 -5.55 -37.49
CA ILE A 17 -4.57 -4.80 -36.42
C ILE A 17 -3.23 -5.48 -36.07
N MET A 18 -3.21 -6.80 -35.96
CA MET A 18 -1.99 -7.55 -35.62
C MET A 18 -0.93 -7.53 -36.72
N GLU A 19 -1.33 -7.58 -37.99
CA GLU A 19 -0.40 -7.45 -39.11
C GLU A 19 0.24 -6.06 -39.14
N GLU A 20 -0.55 -5.00 -38.93
CA GLU A 20 -0.03 -3.63 -38.84
C GLU A 20 0.93 -3.48 -37.66
N ALA A 21 0.56 -3.97 -36.47
CA ALA A 21 1.39 -3.93 -35.27
C ALA A 21 2.72 -4.68 -35.48
N GLY A 22 2.68 -5.87 -36.08
CA GLY A 22 3.87 -6.65 -36.40
C GLY A 22 4.77 -5.94 -37.42
N GLN A 23 4.18 -5.29 -38.43
CA GLN A 23 4.93 -4.53 -39.42
C GLN A 23 5.63 -3.31 -38.81
N ILE A 24 4.98 -2.61 -37.87
CA ILE A 24 5.61 -1.52 -37.09
C ILE A 24 6.86 -2.05 -36.39
N ILE A 25 6.76 -3.18 -35.67
CA ILE A 25 7.90 -3.79 -34.98
C ILE A 25 9.02 -4.16 -35.97
N LYS A 26 8.69 -4.82 -37.08
CA LYS A 26 9.67 -5.20 -38.12
C LYS A 26 10.39 -4.00 -38.74
N GLN A 27 9.74 -2.85 -38.83
CA GLN A 27 10.31 -1.59 -39.32
C GLN A 27 11.07 -0.80 -38.24
N GLY A 28 11.27 -1.39 -37.06
CA GLY A 28 11.98 -0.77 -35.94
C GLY A 28 11.16 0.29 -35.21
N GLY A 29 9.83 0.27 -35.35
CA GLY A 29 8.88 1.07 -34.57
C GLY A 29 8.58 0.45 -33.20
N LEU A 30 7.73 1.12 -32.43
CA LEU A 30 7.40 0.78 -31.04
C LEU A 30 5.89 0.53 -30.87
N VAL A 31 5.54 -0.64 -30.34
CA VAL A 31 4.15 -1.02 -30.05
C VAL A 31 4.04 -1.38 -28.58
N ALA A 32 3.15 -0.72 -27.83
CA ALA A 32 2.80 -1.17 -26.48
C ALA A 32 1.71 -2.24 -26.54
N PHE A 33 1.84 -3.30 -25.73
CA PHE A 33 0.94 -4.45 -25.75
C PHE A 33 0.74 -5.06 -24.35
N PRO A 34 -0.41 -5.68 -24.07
CA PRO A 34 -0.67 -6.34 -22.81
C PRO A 34 0.14 -7.64 -22.67
N THR A 35 0.42 -8.04 -21.43
CA THR A 35 0.81 -9.40 -21.06
C THR A 35 -0.04 -9.86 -19.88
N GLU A 36 0.15 -11.07 -19.38
CA GLU A 36 -0.43 -11.51 -18.11
C GLU A 36 0.12 -10.73 -16.90
N THR A 37 1.32 -10.16 -17.02
CA THR A 37 2.01 -9.42 -15.95
C THR A 37 1.69 -7.92 -15.94
N VAL A 38 2.23 -7.17 -16.90
CA VAL A 38 2.09 -5.72 -17.09
C VAL A 38 2.14 -5.42 -18.59
N TYR A 39 1.71 -4.24 -19.02
CA TYR A 39 1.91 -3.83 -20.42
C TYR A 39 3.40 -3.64 -20.72
N GLY A 40 3.84 -4.18 -21.87
CA GLY A 40 5.20 -4.06 -22.38
C GLY A 40 5.31 -3.06 -23.53
N LEU A 41 6.45 -2.38 -23.65
CA LEU A 41 6.78 -1.54 -24.81
C LEU A 41 7.66 -2.32 -25.77
N GLY A 42 7.03 -2.92 -26.78
CA GLY A 42 7.66 -3.78 -27.77
C GLY A 42 8.49 -3.03 -28.80
N ALA A 43 9.65 -3.59 -29.10
CA ALA A 43 10.53 -3.22 -30.20
C ALA A 43 11.24 -4.46 -30.72
N ASN A 44 11.71 -4.46 -31.98
CA ASN A 44 12.50 -5.58 -32.51
C ASN A 44 13.77 -5.80 -31.66
N ALA A 45 13.89 -6.99 -31.03
CA ALA A 45 15.00 -7.28 -30.12
C ALA A 45 16.36 -7.41 -30.80
N LEU A 46 16.36 -7.66 -32.12
CA LEU A 46 17.57 -7.90 -32.91
C LEU A 46 18.03 -6.64 -33.67
N ASP A 47 17.35 -5.51 -33.45
CA ASP A 47 17.68 -4.21 -34.04
C ASP A 47 18.13 -3.24 -32.94
N GLU A 48 19.40 -2.83 -33.01
CA GLU A 48 20.01 -1.92 -32.04
C GLU A 48 19.39 -0.52 -32.04
N GLU A 49 18.92 -0.02 -33.19
CA GLU A 49 18.23 1.27 -33.26
C GLU A 49 16.84 1.19 -32.64
N ALA A 50 16.15 0.06 -32.77
CA ALA A 50 14.87 -0.16 -32.11
C ALA A 50 15.03 -0.16 -30.57
N ALA A 51 16.09 -0.79 -30.05
CA ALA A 51 16.44 -0.70 -28.63
C ALA A 51 16.69 0.75 -28.18
N ARG A 52 17.45 1.54 -28.96
CA ARG A 52 17.69 2.96 -28.69
C ARG A 52 16.40 3.79 -28.61
N LYS A 53 15.44 3.54 -29.51
CA LYS A 53 14.12 4.18 -29.47
C LYS A 53 13.35 3.84 -28.19
N THR A 54 13.39 2.58 -27.74
CA THR A 54 12.77 2.15 -26.47
C THR A 54 13.35 2.91 -25.27
N TYR A 55 14.67 3.04 -25.18
CA TYR A 55 15.31 3.83 -24.11
C TYR A 55 14.88 5.30 -24.16
N THR A 56 14.88 5.88 -25.36
CA THR A 56 14.53 7.29 -25.60
C THR A 56 13.08 7.58 -25.20
N ALA A 57 12.12 6.78 -25.68
CA ALA A 57 10.70 6.97 -25.41
C ALA A 57 10.37 6.92 -23.90
N LYS A 58 11.08 6.06 -23.16
CA LYS A 58 10.88 5.88 -21.71
C LYS A 58 11.68 6.85 -20.86
N GLY A 59 12.70 7.53 -21.41
CA GLY A 59 13.73 8.19 -20.59
C GLY A 59 14.48 7.19 -19.70
N ARG A 60 14.72 5.98 -20.21
CA ARG A 60 15.37 4.87 -19.48
C ARG A 60 16.88 4.91 -19.71
N PRO A 61 17.72 4.73 -18.67
CA PRO A 61 19.17 4.56 -18.83
C PRO A 61 19.49 3.38 -19.77
N SER A 62 20.45 3.57 -20.68
CA SER A 62 20.83 2.56 -21.68
C SER A 62 21.60 1.37 -21.10
N ASP A 63 22.07 1.48 -19.85
CA ASP A 63 22.72 0.39 -19.11
C ASP A 63 21.73 -0.56 -18.41
N ASN A 64 20.42 -0.33 -18.57
CA ASN A 64 19.38 -1.11 -17.94
C ASN A 64 18.73 -2.07 -18.97
N PRO A 65 19.12 -3.36 -19.01
CA PRO A 65 18.83 -4.29 -20.10
C PRO A 65 17.34 -4.43 -20.40
N LEU A 66 17.00 -4.91 -21.61
CA LEU A 66 15.63 -5.21 -22.01
C LEU A 66 15.39 -6.73 -21.99
N ILE A 67 14.14 -7.15 -21.72
CA ILE A 67 13.74 -8.56 -21.77
C ILE A 67 13.27 -8.88 -23.18
N VAL A 68 13.89 -9.87 -23.81
CA VAL A 68 13.46 -10.42 -25.10
C VAL A 68 12.30 -11.37 -24.87
N HIS A 69 11.18 -11.10 -25.52
CA HIS A 69 10.01 -11.94 -25.53
C HIS A 69 9.98 -12.78 -26.81
N ILE A 70 9.73 -14.08 -26.64
CA ILE A 70 9.59 -15.06 -27.71
C ILE A 70 8.20 -15.69 -27.68
N ALA A 71 7.71 -16.19 -28.82
CA ALA A 71 6.42 -16.85 -28.93
C ALA A 71 6.52 -18.38 -29.03
N GLU A 72 7.72 -18.92 -29.25
CA GLU A 72 7.98 -20.35 -29.38
C GLU A 72 9.26 -20.70 -28.61
N LYS A 73 9.27 -21.83 -27.89
CA LYS A 73 10.43 -22.24 -27.09
C LYS A 73 11.69 -22.47 -27.94
N SER A 74 11.53 -22.98 -29.16
CA SER A 74 12.63 -23.22 -30.12
C SER A 74 13.38 -21.95 -30.49
N ALA A 75 12.74 -20.77 -30.41
CA ALA A 75 13.39 -19.49 -30.68
C ALA A 75 14.51 -19.16 -29.66
N LEU A 76 14.49 -19.78 -28.47
CA LEU A 76 15.52 -19.53 -27.45
C LEU A 76 16.91 -19.93 -27.95
N GLU A 77 17.04 -21.10 -28.59
CA GLU A 77 18.31 -21.67 -29.06
C GLU A 77 19.03 -20.78 -30.07
N GLU A 78 18.28 -19.96 -30.80
CA GLU A 78 18.80 -19.08 -31.85
C GLU A 78 19.46 -17.80 -31.31
N ILE A 79 19.24 -17.43 -30.05
CA ILE A 79 19.72 -16.17 -29.45
C ILE A 79 20.66 -16.36 -28.24
N VAL A 80 20.89 -17.60 -27.82
CA VAL A 80 21.79 -17.94 -26.71
C VAL A 80 23.01 -18.74 -27.20
N GLU A 81 24.10 -18.70 -26.45
CA GLU A 81 25.32 -19.47 -26.76
C GLU A 81 25.28 -20.86 -26.12
N GLU A 82 24.81 -20.95 -24.88
CA GLU A 82 24.76 -22.16 -24.07
C GLU A 82 23.42 -22.25 -23.36
N LEU A 83 22.84 -23.45 -23.30
CA LEU A 83 21.65 -23.76 -22.51
C LEU A 83 22.05 -24.62 -21.31
N PRO A 84 22.06 -24.08 -20.09
CA PRO A 84 22.20 -24.88 -18.86
C PRO A 84 21.16 -26.00 -18.81
N GLU A 85 21.52 -27.15 -18.24
CA GLU A 85 20.71 -28.37 -18.21
C GLU A 85 19.31 -28.14 -17.60
N GLU A 86 19.26 -27.32 -16.56
CA GLU A 86 18.07 -26.98 -15.80
C GLU A 86 17.09 -26.07 -16.58
N THR A 87 17.57 -25.38 -17.63
CA THR A 87 16.79 -24.43 -18.42
C THR A 87 15.57 -25.09 -19.04
N LYS A 88 15.72 -26.31 -19.56
CA LYS A 88 14.63 -27.04 -20.19
C LYS A 88 13.52 -27.35 -19.17
N ALA A 89 13.87 -27.82 -17.99
CA ALA A 89 12.90 -28.13 -16.94
C ALA A 89 12.10 -26.89 -16.51
N LEU A 90 12.76 -25.73 -16.36
CA LEU A 90 12.09 -24.47 -16.04
C LEU A 90 11.15 -23.99 -17.15
N THR A 91 11.61 -23.99 -18.40
CA THR A 91 10.79 -23.56 -19.54
C THR A 91 9.63 -24.53 -19.81
N ASP A 92 9.79 -25.83 -19.56
CA ASP A 92 8.71 -26.81 -19.65
C ASP A 92 7.65 -26.63 -18.57
N ARG A 93 8.05 -26.18 -17.39
CA ARG A 93 7.13 -25.96 -16.28
C ARG A 93 6.45 -24.59 -16.31
N PHE A 94 7.17 -23.53 -16.66
CA PHE A 94 6.76 -22.15 -16.42
C PHE A 94 6.57 -21.30 -17.70
N TRP A 95 6.86 -21.84 -18.89
CA TRP A 95 6.58 -21.16 -20.16
C TRP A 95 5.47 -21.85 -20.97
N PRO A 96 4.53 -21.08 -21.55
CA PRO A 96 4.33 -19.62 -21.38
C PRO A 96 4.04 -19.21 -19.93
N GLY A 97 4.55 -18.06 -19.50
CA GLY A 97 4.28 -17.56 -18.16
C GLY A 97 5.23 -16.50 -17.59
N PRO A 98 5.07 -16.18 -16.29
CA PRO A 98 5.74 -15.06 -15.63
C PRO A 98 7.14 -15.39 -15.12
N LEU A 99 7.91 -16.20 -15.87
CA LEU A 99 9.31 -16.50 -15.59
C LEU A 99 10.22 -15.92 -16.67
N THR A 100 11.29 -15.24 -16.26
CA THR A 100 12.35 -14.72 -17.13
C THR A 100 13.66 -15.36 -16.74
N LEU A 101 14.40 -15.88 -17.72
CA LEU A 101 15.70 -16.50 -17.53
C LEU A 101 16.79 -15.61 -18.12
N ILE A 102 17.89 -15.41 -17.39
CA ILE A 102 19.08 -14.74 -17.91
C ILE A 102 20.08 -15.81 -18.33
N LEU A 103 20.50 -15.74 -19.59
CA LEU A 103 21.38 -16.71 -20.24
C LEU A 103 22.51 -15.97 -20.98
N LYS A 104 23.59 -16.67 -21.32
CA LYS A 104 24.63 -16.09 -22.18
C LYS A 104 24.09 -15.89 -23.59
N LYS A 105 24.18 -14.66 -24.10
CA LYS A 105 23.67 -14.32 -25.43
C LYS A 105 24.68 -14.73 -26.51
N ASN A 106 24.21 -15.01 -27.72
CA ASN A 106 25.09 -15.09 -28.89
C ASN A 106 25.14 -13.74 -29.64
N ALA A 107 25.84 -13.70 -30.78
CA ALA A 107 26.03 -12.48 -31.56
C ALA A 107 24.75 -11.93 -32.22
N ARG A 108 23.67 -12.71 -32.30
CA ARG A 108 22.40 -12.31 -32.89
C ARG A 108 21.69 -11.23 -32.05
N VAL A 109 21.92 -11.22 -30.74
CA VAL A 109 21.36 -10.19 -29.84
C VAL A 109 22.35 -9.03 -29.71
N PRO A 110 22.00 -7.81 -30.16
CA PRO A 110 22.89 -6.66 -30.09
C PRO A 110 23.10 -6.18 -28.66
N TYR A 111 24.24 -5.55 -28.41
CA TYR A 111 24.58 -5.01 -27.08
C TYR A 111 23.64 -3.88 -26.64
N GLY A 112 23.07 -3.11 -27.56
CA GLY A 112 22.00 -2.16 -27.24
C GLY A 112 20.80 -2.80 -26.55
N THR A 113 20.41 -4.02 -26.92
CA THR A 113 19.29 -4.75 -26.28
C THR A 113 19.66 -5.21 -24.87
N THR A 114 20.91 -5.62 -24.66
CA THR A 114 21.38 -6.17 -23.37
C THR A 114 22.01 -5.14 -22.45
N GLY A 115 21.94 -3.85 -22.79
CA GLY A 115 22.55 -2.78 -22.00
C GLY A 115 24.08 -2.91 -21.88
N GLY A 116 24.72 -3.51 -22.89
CA GLY A 116 26.16 -3.77 -22.89
C GLY A 116 26.59 -5.08 -22.22
N LEU A 117 25.65 -5.92 -21.77
CA LEU A 117 25.96 -7.20 -21.12
C LEU A 117 26.15 -8.34 -22.13
N ASP A 118 26.95 -9.34 -21.75
CA ASP A 118 27.09 -10.62 -22.49
C ASP A 118 25.95 -11.61 -22.20
N THR A 119 24.96 -11.19 -21.42
CA THR A 119 23.78 -11.98 -21.09
C THR A 119 22.51 -11.35 -21.65
N VAL A 120 21.52 -12.18 -21.95
CA VAL A 120 20.19 -11.78 -22.41
C VAL A 120 19.13 -12.33 -21.46
N ALA A 121 18.17 -11.49 -21.09
CA ALA A 121 16.99 -11.91 -20.34
C ALA A 121 15.89 -12.31 -21.32
N VAL A 122 15.38 -13.53 -21.22
CA VAL A 122 14.38 -14.09 -22.15
C VAL A 122 13.13 -14.56 -21.41
N ARG A 123 11.97 -14.38 -22.04
CA ARG A 123 10.66 -14.82 -21.52
C ARG A 123 9.73 -15.23 -22.66
N MET A 124 8.87 -16.20 -22.40
CA MET A 124 7.69 -16.48 -23.24
C MET A 124 6.43 -16.07 -22.46
N PRO A 125 5.76 -14.95 -22.81
CA PRO A 125 4.60 -14.45 -22.07
C PRO A 125 3.36 -15.34 -22.26
N ASP A 126 2.53 -15.49 -21.22
CA ASP A 126 1.24 -16.19 -21.29
C ASP A 126 0.08 -15.23 -21.62
N ASP A 127 0.13 -14.60 -22.80
CA ASP A 127 -0.97 -13.75 -23.28
C ASP A 127 -1.14 -13.91 -24.80
N PRO A 128 -2.35 -14.25 -25.31
CA PRO A 128 -2.57 -14.46 -26.74
C PRO A 128 -2.21 -13.26 -27.63
N ILE A 129 -2.47 -12.03 -27.15
CA ILE A 129 -2.15 -10.80 -27.91
C ILE A 129 -0.62 -10.64 -27.99
N ALA A 130 0.07 -10.88 -26.86
CA ALA A 130 1.53 -10.81 -26.82
C ALA A 130 2.19 -11.84 -27.75
N LEU A 131 1.75 -13.10 -27.68
CA LEU A 131 2.29 -14.18 -28.49
C LEU A 131 2.10 -13.90 -30.00
N GLU A 132 0.90 -13.47 -30.40
CA GLU A 132 0.62 -13.14 -31.80
C GLU A 132 1.45 -11.92 -32.26
N LEU A 133 1.59 -10.88 -31.43
CA LEU A 133 2.43 -9.72 -31.77
C LEU A 133 3.88 -10.14 -32.00
N ILE A 134 4.40 -11.02 -31.15
CA ILE A 134 5.78 -11.49 -31.23
C ILE A 134 5.98 -12.28 -32.53
N LEU A 135 5.07 -13.19 -32.88
CA LEU A 135 5.12 -13.92 -34.15
C LEU A 135 5.11 -12.96 -35.34
N ARG A 136 4.15 -12.02 -35.38
CA ARG A 136 4.02 -11.03 -36.47
C ARG A 136 5.19 -10.06 -36.52
N GLY A 137 5.80 -9.77 -35.39
CA GLY A 137 6.99 -8.92 -35.24
C GLY A 137 8.32 -9.58 -35.62
N GLY A 138 8.31 -10.86 -36.01
CA GLY A 138 9.52 -11.58 -36.45
C GLY A 138 10.13 -12.52 -35.40
N GLY A 139 9.38 -12.82 -34.33
CA GLY A 139 9.71 -13.85 -33.33
C GLY A 139 10.47 -13.37 -32.09
N TYR A 140 11.07 -12.17 -32.13
CA TYR A 140 11.89 -11.63 -31.03
C TYR A 140 11.55 -10.17 -30.75
N VAL A 141 10.81 -9.93 -29.66
CA VAL A 141 10.38 -8.57 -29.28
C VAL A 141 10.97 -8.21 -27.92
N SER A 142 11.84 -7.22 -27.87
CA SER A 142 12.30 -6.65 -26.61
C SER A 142 11.18 -5.81 -26.00
N ALA A 143 10.86 -6.02 -24.73
CA ALA A 143 9.77 -5.30 -24.07
C ALA A 143 10.03 -5.08 -22.58
N PRO A 144 10.53 -3.90 -22.15
CA PRO A 144 10.38 -3.45 -20.78
C PRO A 144 8.91 -3.05 -20.52
N SER A 145 8.55 -2.76 -19.27
CA SER A 145 7.22 -2.22 -18.93
C SER A 145 6.92 -0.92 -19.71
N ALA A 146 5.67 -0.66 -20.10
CA ALA A 146 5.29 0.45 -20.98
C ALA A 146 5.03 1.81 -20.29
N ASN A 147 5.85 2.17 -19.30
CA ASN A 147 5.75 3.43 -18.54
C ASN A 147 6.94 4.37 -18.80
N THR A 148 6.81 5.64 -18.42
CA THR A 148 7.99 6.50 -18.26
C THR A 148 8.85 5.98 -17.11
N SER A 149 10.18 5.95 -17.28
CA SER A 149 11.11 5.36 -16.31
C SER A 149 10.91 5.97 -14.91
N GLY A 150 10.79 5.11 -13.89
CA GLY A 150 10.55 5.50 -12.49
C GLY A 150 9.08 5.44 -12.07
N ARG A 151 8.11 5.67 -12.97
CA ARG A 151 6.66 5.60 -12.66
C ARG A 151 6.19 4.17 -12.37
N PRO A 152 5.03 3.96 -11.72
CA PRO A 152 4.40 2.64 -11.60
C PRO A 152 4.22 1.95 -12.95
N SER A 153 4.41 0.63 -12.99
CA SER A 153 4.24 -0.13 -14.23
C SER A 153 2.78 -0.11 -14.70
N PRO A 154 2.51 -0.10 -16.01
CA PRO A 154 1.15 0.02 -16.52
C PRO A 154 0.43 -1.34 -16.53
N THR A 155 -0.74 -1.39 -15.92
CA THR A 155 -1.65 -2.55 -15.91
C THR A 155 -2.85 -2.41 -16.85
N THR A 156 -2.97 -1.27 -17.53
CA THR A 156 -4.04 -0.92 -18.47
C THR A 156 -3.45 -0.13 -19.65
N ALA A 157 -4.13 -0.09 -20.79
CA ALA A 157 -3.73 0.75 -21.92
C ALA A 157 -3.79 2.25 -21.59
N GLN A 158 -4.71 2.66 -20.73
CA GLN A 158 -4.84 4.03 -20.26
C GLN A 158 -3.57 4.51 -19.53
N HIS A 159 -3.00 3.67 -18.66
CA HIS A 159 -1.72 3.94 -18.01
C HIS A 159 -0.56 4.12 -19.00
N VAL A 160 -0.60 3.40 -20.14
CA VAL A 160 0.39 3.53 -21.21
C VAL A 160 0.20 4.85 -21.94
N ALA A 161 -1.03 5.20 -22.31
CA ALA A 161 -1.34 6.44 -23.02
C ALA A 161 -0.91 7.67 -22.22
N GLU A 162 -1.17 7.71 -20.91
CA GLU A 162 -0.72 8.77 -20.01
C GLU A 162 0.79 9.02 -20.04
N ASP A 163 1.57 7.94 -20.16
CA ASP A 163 3.02 8.01 -20.05
C ASP A 163 3.71 8.21 -21.43
N LEU A 164 3.15 7.61 -22.49
CA LEU A 164 3.83 7.39 -23.77
C LEU A 164 3.09 7.91 -25.01
N ASP A 165 1.90 8.50 -24.88
CA ASP A 165 1.23 9.13 -26.03
C ASP A 165 2.14 10.18 -26.69
N GLY A 166 2.15 10.14 -28.02
CA GLY A 166 3.00 10.95 -28.88
C GLY A 166 4.47 10.50 -28.96
N LYS A 167 4.90 9.48 -28.20
CA LYS A 167 6.27 8.94 -28.17
C LYS A 167 6.41 7.57 -28.84
N ILE A 168 5.32 6.83 -29.02
CA ILE A 168 5.29 5.45 -29.56
C ILE A 168 4.26 5.32 -30.68
N ASP A 169 4.43 4.35 -31.57
CA ASP A 169 3.61 4.25 -32.80
C ASP A 169 2.20 3.74 -32.50
N MET A 170 2.08 2.70 -31.67
CA MET A 170 0.80 2.06 -31.40
C MET A 170 0.67 1.55 -29.94
N ILE A 171 -0.55 1.55 -29.42
CA ILE A 171 -0.97 0.87 -28.19
C ILE A 171 -2.08 -0.13 -28.55
N LEU A 172 -1.85 -1.40 -28.26
CA LEU A 172 -2.87 -2.45 -28.30
C LEU A 172 -3.60 -2.48 -26.96
N ASP A 173 -4.85 -2.03 -26.94
CA ASP A 173 -5.70 -2.05 -25.75
C ASP A 173 -6.42 -3.40 -25.61
N GLY A 174 -5.80 -4.30 -24.84
CA GLY A 174 -6.39 -5.55 -24.40
C GLY A 174 -7.08 -5.47 -23.03
N GLY A 175 -7.33 -4.28 -22.47
CA GLY A 175 -7.90 -4.13 -21.14
C GLY A 175 -6.93 -4.49 -20.00
N ASN A 176 -7.46 -4.92 -18.85
CA ASN A 176 -6.68 -5.15 -17.64
C ASN A 176 -5.76 -6.38 -17.76
N VAL A 177 -4.59 -6.33 -17.10
CA VAL A 177 -3.71 -7.49 -16.89
C VAL A 177 -4.17 -8.36 -15.71
N ASN A 178 -3.70 -9.60 -15.66
CA ASN A 178 -4.16 -10.59 -14.68
C ASN A 178 -3.35 -10.60 -13.38
N ILE A 179 -2.02 -10.49 -13.45
CA ILE A 179 -1.11 -10.64 -12.29
C ILE A 179 -0.80 -9.27 -11.65
N GLY A 180 -0.53 -8.25 -12.47
CA GLY A 180 -0.28 -6.86 -12.02
C GLY A 180 1.12 -6.58 -11.45
N VAL A 181 1.99 -7.58 -11.36
CA VAL A 181 3.43 -7.41 -11.08
C VAL A 181 4.26 -8.10 -12.14
N GLU A 182 5.51 -7.67 -12.32
CA GLU A 182 6.40 -8.21 -13.34
C GLU A 182 6.88 -9.64 -13.05
N SER A 183 7.38 -10.32 -14.08
CA SER A 183 7.92 -11.68 -14.02
C SER A 183 9.03 -11.85 -12.97
N THR A 184 9.12 -13.06 -12.43
CA THR A 184 10.30 -13.51 -11.68
C THR A 184 11.50 -13.56 -12.63
N ILE A 185 12.66 -13.07 -12.20
CA ILE A 185 13.91 -13.13 -12.99
C ILE A 185 14.91 -14.04 -12.28
N VAL A 186 15.40 -15.05 -13.00
CA VAL A 186 16.41 -16.00 -12.52
C VAL A 186 17.67 -15.90 -13.40
N ASP A 187 18.81 -15.69 -12.76
CA ASP A 187 20.14 -15.76 -13.37
C ASP A 187 20.60 -17.21 -13.47
N MET A 188 20.58 -17.74 -14.70
CA MET A 188 21.02 -19.11 -15.01
C MET A 188 22.52 -19.16 -15.34
N THR A 189 23.23 -18.04 -15.28
CA THR A 189 24.69 -17.99 -15.48
C THR A 189 25.48 -18.21 -14.19
N SER A 190 24.78 -18.30 -13.06
CA SER A 190 25.34 -18.59 -11.73
C SER A 190 24.97 -20.01 -11.29
N THR A 191 25.79 -20.60 -10.42
CA THR A 191 25.53 -21.93 -9.83
C THR A 191 25.68 -21.83 -8.30
N PRO A 192 24.61 -22.06 -7.51
CA PRO A 192 23.24 -22.36 -7.96
C PRO A 192 22.57 -21.18 -8.71
N PRO A 193 21.51 -21.42 -9.51
CA PRO A 193 20.73 -20.36 -10.13
C PRO A 193 20.23 -19.34 -9.11
N MET A 194 20.14 -18.06 -9.49
CA MET A 194 19.87 -16.97 -8.54
C MET A 194 18.67 -16.11 -8.93
N ILE A 195 17.72 -15.93 -8.02
CA ILE A 195 16.59 -15.00 -8.19
C ILE A 195 17.10 -13.57 -8.05
N LEU A 196 17.07 -12.81 -9.15
CA LEU A 196 17.41 -11.38 -9.19
C LEU A 196 16.20 -10.46 -9.08
N ARG A 197 15.00 -10.99 -9.29
CA ARG A 197 13.75 -10.26 -9.05
C ARG A 197 12.63 -11.22 -8.66
N PRO A 198 12.03 -11.09 -7.47
CA PRO A 198 10.88 -11.89 -7.10
C PRO A 198 9.63 -11.45 -7.89
N GLY A 199 8.77 -12.43 -8.19
CA GLY A 199 7.54 -12.28 -8.95
C GLY A 199 6.57 -13.44 -8.65
N ALA A 200 5.70 -13.77 -9.60
CA ALA A 200 4.66 -14.78 -9.41
C ALA A 200 5.19 -16.24 -9.33
N VAL A 201 6.36 -16.52 -9.91
CA VAL A 201 7.04 -17.81 -9.72
C VAL A 201 7.92 -17.69 -8.48
N THR A 202 7.59 -18.40 -7.41
CA THR A 202 8.28 -18.28 -6.12
C THR A 202 9.56 -19.11 -6.08
N LYS A 203 10.38 -18.89 -5.05
CA LYS A 203 11.60 -19.67 -4.84
C LYS A 203 11.29 -21.16 -4.68
N GLU A 204 10.27 -21.48 -3.88
CA GLU A 204 9.85 -22.85 -3.59
C GLU A 204 9.41 -23.56 -4.87
N MET A 205 8.66 -22.88 -5.74
CA MET A 205 8.26 -23.42 -7.05
C MET A 205 9.46 -23.72 -7.93
N LEU A 206 10.51 -22.89 -7.89
CA LEU A 206 11.75 -23.15 -8.64
C LEU A 206 12.50 -24.34 -8.02
N GLU A 207 12.62 -24.39 -6.69
CA GLU A 207 13.35 -25.44 -5.98
C GLU A 207 12.73 -26.83 -6.17
N GLU A 208 11.40 -26.90 -6.31
CA GLU A 208 10.68 -28.14 -6.67
C GLU A 208 11.10 -28.70 -8.04
N VAL A 209 11.57 -27.86 -8.96
CA VAL A 209 11.90 -28.25 -10.33
C VAL A 209 13.39 -28.52 -10.51
N ILE A 210 14.24 -27.66 -9.95
CA ILE A 210 15.68 -27.67 -10.24
C ILE A 210 16.59 -27.84 -9.02
N GLY A 211 16.02 -28.01 -7.82
CA GLY A 211 16.80 -28.08 -6.58
C GLY A 211 17.22 -26.69 -6.08
N GLU A 212 18.37 -26.56 -5.43
CA GLU A 212 18.76 -25.33 -4.72
C GLU A 212 18.76 -24.07 -5.60
N VAL A 213 18.08 -23.01 -5.14
CA VAL A 213 18.04 -21.69 -5.79
C VAL A 213 18.39 -20.60 -4.79
N GLU A 214 19.33 -19.74 -5.17
CA GLU A 214 19.72 -18.58 -4.36
C GLU A 214 18.82 -17.37 -4.62
N THR A 215 18.85 -16.40 -3.72
CA THR A 215 18.17 -15.12 -3.88
C THR A 215 19.17 -14.01 -3.65
N ASP A 216 19.22 -13.05 -4.57
CA ASP A 216 20.18 -11.95 -4.50
C ASP A 216 19.96 -11.13 -3.23
N ARG A 217 20.99 -11.06 -2.39
CA ARG A 217 20.97 -10.32 -1.11
C ARG A 217 20.82 -8.81 -1.31
N THR A 218 21.17 -8.29 -2.49
CA THR A 218 21.04 -6.86 -2.83
C THR A 218 19.61 -6.43 -3.17
N LEU A 219 18.66 -7.37 -3.27
CA LEU A 219 17.22 -7.06 -3.38
C LEU A 219 16.70 -6.16 -2.24
N LEU A 220 17.45 -6.06 -1.15
CA LEU A 220 17.13 -5.32 0.06
C LEU A 220 17.95 -4.02 0.24
N SER A 221 18.92 -3.71 -0.64
CA SER A 221 19.82 -2.55 -0.48
C SER A 221 20.05 -1.76 -1.77
N GLU A 222 19.89 -0.43 -1.72
CA GLU A 222 20.00 0.48 -2.89
C GLU A 222 21.44 0.68 -3.40
N ASN A 223 22.47 0.35 -2.61
CA ASN A 223 23.83 0.86 -2.81
C ASN A 223 24.83 -0.18 -3.35
N SER A 224 24.48 -0.90 -4.41
CA SER A 224 25.47 -1.70 -5.15
C SER A 224 26.11 -0.87 -6.28
N PRO A 225 27.44 -0.70 -6.34
CA PRO A 225 28.12 0.00 -7.42
C PRO A 225 28.17 -0.79 -8.74
N GLN A 226 27.70 -2.05 -8.77
CA GLN A 226 27.72 -2.89 -9.96
C GLN A 226 26.61 -2.52 -10.97
N ALA A 227 26.85 -2.78 -12.26
CA ALA A 227 25.84 -2.63 -13.31
C ALA A 227 24.67 -3.61 -13.08
N PRO A 228 23.41 -3.21 -13.30
CA PRO A 228 22.27 -4.07 -13.04
C PRO A 228 22.24 -5.23 -14.05
N LYS A 229 22.30 -6.47 -13.55
CA LYS A 229 22.14 -7.67 -14.39
C LYS A 229 20.73 -7.85 -14.94
N ALA A 230 19.74 -7.23 -14.29
CA ALA A 230 18.32 -7.36 -14.63
C ALA A 230 17.56 -6.03 -14.45
N PRO A 231 16.42 -5.85 -15.15
CA PRO A 231 15.52 -4.74 -14.92
C PRO A 231 15.01 -4.68 -13.48
N GLY A 232 15.00 -3.47 -12.91
CA GLY A 232 14.37 -3.21 -11.62
C GLY A 232 15.30 -3.36 -10.40
N MET A 233 16.62 -3.49 -10.58
CA MET A 233 17.56 -3.69 -9.47
C MET A 233 18.12 -2.39 -8.85
N LYS A 234 18.46 -1.38 -9.66
CA LYS A 234 19.31 -0.25 -9.21
C LYS A 234 18.57 1.07 -8.96
N TYR A 235 17.56 1.39 -9.77
CA TYR A 235 16.94 2.72 -9.76
C TYR A 235 15.67 2.74 -8.90
N ARG A 236 15.29 3.93 -8.40
CA ARG A 236 13.96 4.11 -7.80
C ARG A 236 12.92 3.77 -8.86
N HIS A 237 12.20 2.67 -8.63
CA HIS A 237 11.23 2.11 -9.54
C HIS A 237 9.86 2.07 -8.85
N TYR A 238 8.80 2.22 -9.63
CA TYR A 238 7.42 2.13 -9.15
C TYR A 238 6.97 3.25 -8.22
N ALA A 239 7.72 4.33 -8.16
CA ALA A 239 7.45 5.40 -7.22
C ALA A 239 6.26 6.24 -7.71
N PRO A 240 5.20 6.39 -6.91
CA PRO A 240 4.21 7.43 -7.14
C PRO A 240 4.89 8.81 -7.00
N LYS A 241 4.21 9.87 -7.49
CA LYS A 241 4.60 11.26 -7.26
C LYS A 241 4.60 11.58 -5.76
N ALA A 242 3.61 11.06 -5.05
CA ALA A 242 3.47 11.18 -3.59
C ALA A 242 4.67 10.56 -2.86
N GLN A 243 5.00 11.08 -1.68
CA GLN A 243 5.92 10.37 -0.79
C GLN A 243 5.20 9.15 -0.22
N MET A 244 5.76 7.96 -0.41
CA MET A 244 5.22 6.73 0.17
C MET A 244 6.07 6.27 1.36
N ILE A 245 5.40 5.79 2.42
CA ILE A 245 6.02 5.23 3.63
C ILE A 245 5.36 3.88 3.93
N LEU A 246 6.17 2.84 4.10
CA LEU A 246 5.73 1.50 4.45
C LEU A 246 5.75 1.29 5.97
N ILE A 247 4.67 0.77 6.54
CA ILE A 247 4.59 0.47 7.96
C ILE A 247 4.71 -1.04 8.18
N GLU A 248 5.73 -1.44 8.95
CA GLU A 248 6.09 -2.85 9.14
C GLU A 248 5.66 -3.35 10.53
N GLY A 249 4.90 -4.44 10.62
CA GLY A 249 4.45 -4.99 11.89
C GLY A 249 3.37 -6.05 11.71
N SER A 250 2.75 -6.49 12.81
CA SER A 250 1.54 -7.29 12.74
C SER A 250 0.39 -6.46 12.11
N PRO A 251 -0.63 -7.08 11.48
CA PRO A 251 -1.72 -6.33 10.86
C PRO A 251 -2.38 -5.32 11.80
N SER A 252 -2.66 -5.71 13.05
CA SER A 252 -3.24 -4.81 14.06
C SER A 252 -2.30 -3.65 14.39
N ASP A 253 -1.00 -3.92 14.56
CA ASP A 253 -0.02 -2.88 14.89
C ASP A 253 0.15 -1.88 13.74
N THR A 254 0.14 -2.37 12.49
CA THR A 254 0.24 -1.51 11.30
C THR A 254 -0.95 -0.57 11.19
N VAL A 255 -2.17 -1.05 11.45
CA VAL A 255 -3.38 -0.21 11.44
C VAL A 255 -3.25 0.90 12.47
N LEU A 256 -2.92 0.54 13.71
CA LEU A 256 -2.77 1.49 14.81
C LEU A 256 -1.69 2.56 14.55
N ALA A 257 -0.55 2.15 14.00
CA ALA A 257 0.53 3.08 13.64
C ALA A 257 0.13 4.01 12.48
N ILE A 258 -0.53 3.48 11.44
CA ILE A 258 -1.02 4.29 10.31
C ILE A 258 -2.09 5.28 10.77
N LYS A 259 -3.04 4.87 11.64
CA LYS A 259 -4.06 5.78 12.22
C LYS A 259 -3.39 6.98 12.88
N GLN A 260 -2.40 6.74 13.74
CA GLN A 260 -1.66 7.81 14.42
C GLN A 260 -0.89 8.71 13.45
N LEU A 261 -0.20 8.13 12.46
CA LEU A 261 0.56 8.90 11.47
C LEU A 261 -0.35 9.75 10.56
N ALA A 262 -1.48 9.19 10.11
CA ALA A 262 -2.46 9.89 9.30
C ALA A 262 -3.14 11.01 10.09
N TYR A 263 -3.49 10.75 11.36
CA TYR A 263 -4.02 11.76 12.28
C TYR A 263 -3.03 12.93 12.44
N ASP A 264 -1.78 12.64 12.82
CA ASP A 264 -0.75 13.67 13.00
C ASP A 264 -0.57 14.53 11.74
N LYS A 265 -0.49 13.86 10.59
CA LYS A 265 -0.33 14.53 9.30
C LYS A 265 -1.54 15.36 8.90
N ALA A 266 -2.76 14.93 9.24
CA ALA A 266 -3.99 15.66 8.93
C ALA A 266 -4.15 16.89 9.84
N VAL A 267 -3.94 16.71 11.14
CA VAL A 267 -4.18 17.74 12.15
C VAL A 267 -3.07 18.79 12.14
N PHE A 268 -1.80 18.35 12.18
CA PHE A 268 -0.63 19.22 12.36
C PHE A 268 0.19 19.42 11.08
N GLY A 269 0.13 18.48 10.14
CA GLY A 269 0.92 18.55 8.91
C GLY A 269 0.48 19.69 7.98
N ARG A 270 1.42 20.58 7.64
CA ARG A 270 1.23 21.62 6.62
C ARG A 270 2.38 21.61 5.63
N LYS A 271 2.07 21.80 4.34
CA LYS A 271 3.06 22.01 3.28
C LYS A 271 3.72 23.38 3.46
N GLU A 272 4.82 23.64 2.75
CA GLU A 272 5.54 24.92 2.82
C GLU A 272 4.66 26.14 2.49
N ASN A 273 3.65 25.94 1.64
CA ASN A 273 2.67 26.97 1.28
C ASN A 273 1.52 27.13 2.30
N GLY A 274 1.55 26.39 3.42
CA GLY A 274 0.54 26.44 4.48
C GLY A 274 -0.71 25.58 4.24
N GLU A 275 -0.84 24.92 3.08
CA GLU A 275 -1.96 24.03 2.80
C GLU A 275 -1.84 22.70 3.56
N PRO A 276 -2.98 22.05 3.92
CA PRO A 276 -2.96 20.71 4.51
C PRO A 276 -2.43 19.67 3.50
N TYR A 277 -1.86 18.59 4.03
CA TYR A 277 -1.49 17.43 3.22
C TYR A 277 -2.71 16.64 2.78
N ARG A 278 -2.74 16.20 1.53
CA ARG A 278 -3.62 15.13 1.06
C ARG A 278 -2.96 13.79 1.38
N ILE A 279 -3.67 12.97 2.16
CA ILE A 279 -3.14 11.70 2.69
C ILE A 279 -3.84 10.55 1.96
N GLY A 280 -3.05 9.59 1.48
CA GLY A 280 -3.53 8.32 0.94
C GLY A 280 -3.16 7.18 1.87
N ILE A 281 -4.03 6.18 1.98
CA ILE A 281 -3.78 4.96 2.74
C ILE A 281 -3.99 3.75 1.83
N ILE A 282 -2.96 2.90 1.74
CA ILE A 282 -3.07 1.57 1.12
C ILE A 282 -3.35 0.57 2.24
N ALA A 283 -4.60 0.09 2.26
CA ALA A 283 -5.12 -0.84 3.25
C ALA A 283 -5.51 -2.17 2.60
N THR A 284 -5.76 -3.20 3.40
CA THR A 284 -6.41 -4.43 2.91
C THR A 284 -7.93 -4.34 3.08
N ALA A 285 -8.68 -5.23 2.42
CA ALA A 285 -10.13 -5.26 2.52
C ALA A 285 -10.61 -5.47 3.98
N GLU A 286 -9.83 -6.20 4.77
CA GLU A 286 -10.11 -6.51 6.17
C GLU A 286 -9.90 -5.31 7.11
N THR A 287 -9.07 -4.34 6.73
CA THR A 287 -8.64 -3.24 7.60
C THR A 287 -9.11 -1.88 7.13
N MET A 288 -9.55 -1.73 5.86
CA MET A 288 -9.85 -0.42 5.28
C MET A 288 -10.89 0.40 6.04
N SER A 289 -11.86 -0.25 6.70
CA SER A 289 -12.91 0.43 7.47
C SER A 289 -12.42 1.01 8.80
N GLN A 290 -11.21 0.66 9.24
CA GLN A 290 -10.65 1.10 10.53
C GLN A 290 -9.94 2.46 10.42
N TYR A 291 -9.70 2.95 9.20
CA TYR A 291 -9.03 4.21 8.96
C TYR A 291 -10.01 5.37 8.86
N THR A 292 -9.80 6.38 9.69
CA THR A 292 -10.69 7.56 9.81
C THR A 292 -10.16 8.81 9.10
N TYR A 293 -8.88 8.80 8.68
CA TYR A 293 -8.22 9.94 8.04
C TYR A 293 -7.65 9.57 6.67
N GLY A 294 -7.77 10.49 5.72
CA GLY A 294 -7.21 10.35 4.36
C GLY A 294 -8.07 9.53 3.41
N THR A 295 -7.64 9.48 2.14
CA THR A 295 -8.27 8.64 1.12
C THR A 295 -7.76 7.21 1.22
N VAL A 296 -8.64 6.30 1.61
CA VAL A 296 -8.30 4.88 1.79
C VAL A 296 -8.62 4.09 0.53
N LYS A 297 -7.65 3.32 0.04
CA LYS A 297 -7.84 2.39 -1.08
C LYS A 297 -7.46 0.98 -0.65
N SER A 298 -8.34 0.02 -0.93
CA SER A 298 -8.08 -1.39 -0.68
C SER A 298 -7.21 -1.97 -1.79
N ILE A 299 -6.03 -2.48 -1.43
CA ILE A 299 -5.17 -3.20 -2.36
C ILE A 299 -5.66 -4.62 -2.65
N GLY A 300 -6.59 -5.14 -1.84
CA GLY A 300 -7.10 -6.49 -1.95
C GLY A 300 -7.19 -7.16 -0.59
N SER A 301 -7.35 -8.48 -0.58
CA SER A 301 -7.50 -9.28 0.64
C SER A 301 -6.20 -10.00 1.00
N ARG A 302 -5.92 -10.10 2.31
CA ARG A 302 -4.81 -10.90 2.83
C ARG A 302 -5.03 -12.40 2.60
N GLU A 303 -6.29 -12.85 2.53
CA GLU A 303 -6.64 -14.23 2.18
C GLU A 303 -6.40 -14.53 0.69
N ASN A 304 -6.47 -13.50 -0.17
CA ASN A 304 -6.25 -13.65 -1.61
C ASN A 304 -5.15 -12.71 -2.12
N ARG A 305 -3.89 -13.10 -1.91
CA ARG A 305 -2.69 -12.32 -2.28
C ARG A 305 -2.60 -11.94 -3.75
N ARG A 306 -3.24 -12.69 -4.65
CA ARG A 306 -3.30 -12.35 -6.09
C ARG A 306 -4.06 -11.05 -6.34
N THR A 307 -5.02 -10.71 -5.50
CA THR A 307 -5.73 -9.41 -5.60
C THR A 307 -4.78 -8.25 -5.29
N ILE A 308 -3.87 -8.44 -4.33
CA ILE A 308 -2.88 -7.43 -3.91
C ILE A 308 -1.92 -7.10 -5.06
N THR A 309 -1.31 -8.12 -5.67
CA THR A 309 -0.39 -7.90 -6.80
C THR A 309 -1.10 -7.25 -7.99
N LYS A 310 -2.36 -7.63 -8.23
CA LYS A 310 -3.16 -7.11 -9.35
C LYS A 310 -3.44 -5.62 -9.22
N ASN A 311 -3.78 -5.16 -8.02
CA ASN A 311 -4.24 -3.79 -7.79
C ASN A 311 -3.11 -2.80 -7.46
N LEU A 312 -1.93 -3.29 -7.04
CA LEU A 312 -0.83 -2.46 -6.53
C LEU A 312 -0.53 -1.24 -7.40
N TYR A 313 -0.20 -1.44 -8.68
CA TYR A 313 0.17 -0.31 -9.55
C TYR A 313 -1.01 0.57 -9.95
N GLY A 314 -2.23 0.02 -10.01
CA GLY A 314 -3.44 0.80 -10.28
C GLY A 314 -3.67 1.82 -9.17
N ILE A 315 -3.63 1.38 -7.91
CA ILE A 315 -3.81 2.25 -6.74
C ILE A 315 -2.76 3.35 -6.67
N LEU A 316 -1.49 3.02 -6.97
CA LEU A 316 -0.44 4.03 -7.00
C LEU A 316 -0.68 5.10 -8.08
N ARG A 317 -1.29 4.73 -9.21
CA ARG A 317 -1.67 5.68 -10.27
C ARG A 317 -2.91 6.48 -9.92
N GLU A 318 -3.91 5.86 -9.30
CA GLU A 318 -5.09 6.56 -8.80
C GLU A 318 -4.71 7.65 -7.77
N PHE A 319 -3.76 7.38 -6.87
CA PHE A 319 -3.25 8.41 -5.97
C PHE A 319 -2.50 9.54 -6.67
N ASP A 320 -1.78 9.24 -7.76
CA ASP A 320 -1.13 10.24 -8.63
C ASP A 320 -2.17 11.17 -9.30
N GLU A 321 -3.34 10.64 -9.66
CA GLU A 321 -4.45 11.38 -10.26
C GLU A 321 -5.20 12.24 -9.23
N GLU A 322 -5.43 11.69 -8.03
CA GLU A 322 -6.06 12.39 -6.91
C GLU A 322 -5.17 13.49 -6.29
N GLY A 323 -3.89 13.51 -6.68
CA GLY A 323 -2.91 14.48 -6.20
C GLY A 323 -2.62 14.31 -4.72
N VAL A 324 -2.55 13.07 -4.23
CA VAL A 324 -2.12 12.77 -2.86
C VAL A 324 -0.67 13.19 -2.67
N ASP A 325 -0.37 13.80 -1.52
CA ASP A 325 0.98 14.29 -1.19
C ASP A 325 1.81 13.21 -0.47
N ILE A 326 1.15 12.39 0.36
CA ILE A 326 1.78 11.34 1.16
C ILE A 326 0.91 10.08 1.24
N ILE A 327 1.52 8.91 1.09
CA ILE A 327 0.88 7.60 1.14
C ILE A 327 1.47 6.80 2.29
N TYR A 328 0.61 6.29 3.16
CA TYR A 328 0.96 5.26 4.15
C TYR A 328 0.46 3.91 3.67
N SER A 329 1.31 2.89 3.65
CA SER A 329 0.94 1.53 3.23
C SER A 329 1.16 0.54 4.35
N GLU A 330 0.21 -0.36 4.52
CA GLU A 330 0.42 -1.58 5.30
C GLU A 330 1.52 -2.43 4.68
N GLY A 331 2.31 -3.08 5.54
CA GLY A 331 3.28 -4.11 5.17
C GLY A 331 2.67 -5.52 5.10
N PHE A 332 3.36 -6.40 4.38
CA PHE A 332 2.98 -7.79 4.17
C PHE A 332 4.14 -8.71 4.55
N PHE A 333 3.89 -9.71 5.39
CA PHE A 333 4.91 -10.63 5.88
C PHE A 333 4.33 -12.04 6.01
N GLY A 334 5.17 -13.04 5.80
CA GLY A 334 4.87 -14.45 6.10
C GLY A 334 4.99 -15.37 4.89
N GLU A 335 4.31 -15.06 3.78
CA GLU A 335 4.26 -15.95 2.61
C GLU A 335 5.34 -15.63 1.57
N ALA A 336 5.70 -16.61 0.73
CA ALA A 336 6.67 -16.40 -0.34
C ALA A 336 6.22 -15.32 -1.37
N ILE A 337 4.93 -15.24 -1.67
CA ILE A 337 4.37 -14.20 -2.55
C ILE A 337 4.48 -12.80 -1.95
N ASP A 338 4.56 -12.68 -0.63
CA ASP A 338 4.74 -11.40 0.05
C ASP A 338 6.11 -10.80 -0.26
N ALA A 339 7.12 -11.61 -0.58
CA ALA A 339 8.42 -11.11 -1.04
C ALA A 339 8.29 -10.33 -2.36
N ALA A 340 7.44 -10.77 -3.29
CA ALA A 340 7.20 -10.05 -4.54
C ALA A 340 6.48 -8.72 -4.29
N ILE A 341 5.43 -8.73 -3.46
CA ILE A 341 4.66 -7.53 -3.09
C ILE A 341 5.55 -6.53 -2.35
N MET A 342 6.24 -6.98 -1.30
CA MET A 342 7.13 -6.14 -0.49
C MET A 342 8.28 -5.57 -1.31
N ASN A 343 8.85 -6.34 -2.24
CA ASN A 343 9.89 -5.81 -3.13
C ASN A 343 9.40 -4.60 -3.94
N ARG A 344 8.14 -4.62 -4.41
CA ARG A 344 7.56 -3.49 -5.17
C ARG A 344 7.19 -2.34 -4.25
N LEU A 345 6.58 -2.59 -3.09
CA LEU A 345 6.24 -1.57 -2.11
C LEU A 345 7.47 -0.83 -1.58
N LEU A 346 8.54 -1.56 -1.23
CA LEU A 346 9.80 -0.97 -0.75
C LEU A 346 10.43 -0.06 -1.81
N LYS A 347 10.43 -0.48 -3.07
CA LYS A 347 10.94 0.35 -4.18
C LYS A 347 10.08 1.59 -4.43
N ALA A 348 8.75 1.44 -4.39
CA ALA A 348 7.82 2.56 -4.52
C ALA A 348 8.02 3.59 -3.39
N ALA A 349 8.22 3.12 -2.16
CA ALA A 349 8.54 3.92 -0.98
C ALA A 349 9.96 4.52 -0.99
N GLY A 350 10.84 4.14 -1.92
CA GLY A 350 12.26 4.50 -1.87
C GLY A 350 12.91 4.02 -0.57
N HIS A 351 12.58 2.80 -0.16
CA HIS A 351 13.02 2.14 1.07
C HIS A 351 12.66 2.88 2.37
N LYS A 352 11.75 3.87 2.33
CA LYS A 352 11.19 4.52 3.52
C LYS A 352 10.22 3.58 4.23
N ARG A 353 10.68 3.06 5.37
CA ARG A 353 9.91 2.16 6.22
C ARG A 353 9.98 2.58 7.68
N ILE A 354 8.90 2.34 8.41
CA ILE A 354 8.80 2.59 9.84
C ILE A 354 8.25 1.32 10.49
N PRO A 355 8.96 0.70 11.45
CA PRO A 355 8.37 -0.36 12.26
C PRO A 355 7.20 0.20 13.06
N ALA A 356 6.04 -0.45 13.01
CA ALA A 356 4.84 -0.04 13.73
C ALA A 356 5.14 0.12 15.23
N SER A 357 5.95 -0.76 15.81
CA SER A 357 6.41 -0.71 17.21
C SER A 357 7.03 0.64 17.60
N GLU A 358 7.70 1.33 16.68
CA GLU A 358 8.31 2.64 16.93
C GLU A 358 7.26 3.74 17.12
N ILE A 359 6.10 3.61 16.48
CA ILE A 359 4.96 4.49 16.69
C ILE A 359 4.18 4.04 17.92
N LEU A 360 3.97 2.73 18.08
CA LEU A 360 3.12 2.22 19.15
C LEU A 360 3.69 2.52 20.54
N LYS A 361 5.01 2.44 20.72
CA LYS A 361 5.66 2.73 22.01
C LYS A 361 5.45 4.17 22.48
N LEU A 362 5.15 5.10 21.56
CA LEU A 362 4.96 6.52 21.87
C LEU A 362 3.57 6.83 22.42
N GLN A 363 2.62 5.89 22.40
CA GLN A 363 1.27 6.06 22.93
C GLN A 363 1.07 5.18 24.16
N THR A 364 0.65 5.76 25.28
CA THR A 364 0.30 4.98 26.49
C THR A 364 -1.10 4.42 26.38
N TYR A 365 -2.04 5.28 26.00
CA TYR A 365 -3.43 4.93 25.81
C TYR A 365 -3.80 5.13 24.34
N ARG A 366 -4.68 4.26 23.84
CA ARG A 366 -5.26 4.32 22.49
C ARG A 366 -6.75 4.55 22.53
N ARG A 367 -7.38 4.17 23.63
CA ARG A 367 -8.81 4.29 23.87
C ARG A 367 -9.05 5.06 25.15
N ILE A 368 -10.06 5.90 25.17
CA ILE A 368 -10.50 6.65 26.34
C ILE A 368 -12.00 6.38 26.51
N ILE A 369 -12.39 5.87 27.67
CA ILE A 369 -13.79 5.57 27.98
C ILE A 369 -14.27 6.43 29.14
N PHE A 370 -15.28 7.25 28.88
CA PHE A 370 -16.01 7.97 29.91
C PHE A 370 -17.10 7.10 30.51
N VAL A 371 -16.92 6.68 31.75
CA VAL A 371 -17.88 5.79 32.42
C VAL A 371 -18.81 6.58 33.32
N SER A 372 -20.11 6.46 33.06
CA SER A 372 -21.18 7.06 33.85
C SER A 372 -22.15 6.00 34.36
N LYS A 373 -23.25 6.41 35.01
CA LYS A 373 -24.21 5.46 35.57
C LYS A 373 -25.00 4.75 34.46
N ASP A 374 -25.69 5.52 33.63
CA ASP A 374 -26.68 5.03 32.66
C ASP A 374 -26.32 5.36 31.20
N ASP A 375 -25.17 6.02 30.96
CA ASP A 375 -24.64 6.35 29.62
C ASP A 375 -25.55 7.16 28.68
N ASN A 376 -26.40 8.01 29.26
CA ASN A 376 -27.33 8.84 28.51
C ASN A 376 -27.17 10.34 28.84
N CYS A 377 -26.13 10.76 29.56
CA CYS A 377 -25.95 12.17 29.92
C CYS A 377 -24.48 12.57 30.01
N ARG A 378 -23.86 12.52 31.19
CA ARG A 378 -22.49 13.03 31.43
C ARG A 378 -21.41 12.32 30.61
N GLY A 379 -21.48 10.99 30.49
CA GLY A 379 -20.54 10.20 29.70
C GLY A 379 -20.53 10.64 28.24
N PRO A 380 -21.67 10.56 27.54
CA PRO A 380 -21.77 10.99 26.14
C PRO A 380 -21.47 12.47 25.93
N MET A 381 -21.87 13.35 26.85
CA MET A 381 -21.50 14.77 26.78
C MET A 381 -19.97 14.96 26.85
N ALA A 382 -19.30 14.27 27.78
CA ALA A 382 -17.84 14.33 27.91
C ALA A 382 -17.15 13.78 26.65
N GLU A 383 -17.60 12.64 26.14
CA GLU A 383 -17.10 12.03 24.89
C GLU A 383 -17.10 13.04 23.74
N ARG A 384 -18.26 13.63 23.43
CA ARG A 384 -18.41 14.56 22.30
C ARG A 384 -17.65 15.87 22.52
N LEU A 385 -17.63 16.39 23.74
CA LEU A 385 -16.83 17.57 24.08
C LEU A 385 -15.33 17.31 23.97
N PHE A 386 -14.89 16.09 24.28
CA PHE A 386 -13.49 15.69 24.20
C PHE A 386 -13.03 15.47 22.77
N GLN A 387 -13.87 14.88 21.91
CA GLN A 387 -13.62 14.72 20.47
C GLN A 387 -13.35 16.06 19.75
N ARG A 388 -13.81 17.20 20.31
CA ARG A 388 -13.54 18.55 19.78
C ARG A 388 -12.18 19.13 20.19
N GLN A 389 -11.46 18.51 21.13
CA GLN A 389 -10.18 19.00 21.60
C GLN A 389 -9.06 18.66 20.62
N THR A 390 -8.04 19.52 20.54
CA THR A 390 -6.82 19.20 19.79
C THR A 390 -5.90 18.34 20.64
N LEU A 391 -5.74 17.07 20.24
CA LEU A 391 -4.91 16.09 20.91
C LEU A 391 -3.65 15.80 20.09
N LEU A 392 -2.52 15.54 20.75
CA LEU A 392 -1.27 15.18 20.08
C LEU A 392 -1.25 13.72 19.61
N GLN A 393 -2.16 12.91 20.15
CA GLN A 393 -2.33 11.50 19.81
C GLN A 393 -3.75 11.27 19.31
N GLU A 394 -3.90 10.29 18.43
CA GLU A 394 -5.20 9.74 18.07
C GLU A 394 -5.69 8.86 19.21
N TYR A 395 -6.95 9.05 19.59
CA TYR A 395 -7.64 8.22 20.57
C TYR A 395 -8.98 7.79 20.00
N ASP A 396 -9.36 6.55 20.28
CA ASP A 396 -10.75 6.10 20.20
C ASP A 396 -11.46 6.58 21.47
N ILE A 397 -12.42 7.49 21.34
CA ILE A 397 -13.05 8.18 22.46
C ILE A 397 -14.51 7.74 22.53
N GLU A 398 -14.87 7.13 23.64
CA GLU A 398 -16.18 6.49 23.83
C GLU A 398 -16.78 6.81 25.20
N SER A 399 -18.08 6.53 25.35
CA SER A 399 -18.80 6.54 26.63
C SER A 399 -19.45 5.19 26.92
N ARG A 400 -19.58 4.87 28.21
CA ARG A 400 -20.19 3.63 28.73
C ARG A 400 -20.94 3.85 30.05
N GLY A 401 -21.87 2.95 30.33
CA GLY A 401 -22.73 2.97 31.51
C GLY A 401 -22.53 1.77 32.42
N MET A 402 -22.46 2.00 33.72
CA MET A 402 -22.37 0.94 34.73
C MET A 402 -23.64 0.09 34.86
N ILE A 403 -24.79 0.62 34.45
CA ILE A 403 -26.10 -0.02 34.49
C ILE A 403 -26.87 0.38 33.22
N VAL A 404 -26.72 -0.40 32.16
CA VAL A 404 -27.48 -0.24 30.91
C VAL A 404 -28.24 -1.54 30.68
N LEU A 405 -29.56 -1.52 30.83
CA LEU A 405 -30.42 -2.70 30.67
C LEU A 405 -30.82 -2.91 29.20
N PHE A 406 -30.93 -1.82 28.45
CA PHE A 406 -31.21 -1.77 27.03
C PHE A 406 -30.62 -0.47 26.46
N PRO A 407 -30.31 -0.40 25.15
CA PRO A 407 -29.85 0.84 24.52
C PRO A 407 -30.88 1.95 24.68
N GLU A 408 -30.45 3.07 25.24
CA GLU A 408 -31.26 4.28 25.43
C GLU A 408 -30.63 5.46 24.68
N PRO A 409 -31.44 6.35 24.10
CA PRO A 409 -30.91 7.59 23.53
C PRO A 409 -30.42 8.51 24.65
N MET A 410 -29.74 9.58 24.25
CA MET A 410 -29.31 10.61 25.19
C MET A 410 -30.52 11.26 25.90
N ASN A 411 -30.32 11.67 27.15
CA ASN A 411 -31.31 12.35 27.97
C ASN A 411 -31.79 13.63 27.25
N PRO A 412 -33.10 13.88 27.14
CA PRO A 412 -33.63 14.99 26.34
C PRO A 412 -33.11 16.38 26.75
N LYS A 413 -32.82 16.60 28.04
CA LYS A 413 -32.25 17.87 28.51
C LYS A 413 -30.78 17.99 28.12
N ALA A 414 -30.01 16.90 28.22
CA ALA A 414 -28.63 16.90 27.75
C ALA A 414 -28.59 17.12 26.23
N GLU A 415 -29.50 16.49 25.48
CA GLU A 415 -29.63 16.66 24.03
C GLU A 415 -29.92 18.10 23.66
N GLU A 416 -30.89 18.72 24.32
CA GLU A 416 -31.21 20.12 24.11
C GLU A 416 -29.99 21.04 24.34
N ILE A 417 -29.23 20.80 25.41
CA ILE A 417 -28.02 21.60 25.71
C ILE A 417 -26.91 21.37 24.67
N MET A 418 -26.65 20.12 24.28
CA MET A 418 -25.63 19.80 23.27
C MET A 418 -25.98 20.41 21.92
N ARG A 419 -27.25 20.30 21.50
CA ARG A 419 -27.77 20.90 20.27
C ARG A 419 -27.66 22.43 20.26
N ARG A 420 -27.97 23.09 21.38
CA ARG A 420 -27.80 24.55 21.53
C ARG A 420 -26.35 25.01 21.35
N ASN A 421 -25.40 24.13 21.65
CA ASN A 421 -23.96 24.40 21.53
C ASN A 421 -23.34 23.81 20.25
N GLU A 422 -24.17 23.45 19.27
CA GLU A 422 -23.78 22.90 17.96
C GLU A 422 -22.89 21.65 18.09
N VAL A 423 -23.10 20.85 19.14
CA VAL A 423 -22.46 19.56 19.29
C VAL A 423 -23.37 18.49 18.72
N ASP A 424 -22.88 17.80 17.70
CA ASP A 424 -23.59 16.66 17.13
C ASP A 424 -23.58 15.48 18.10
N ILE A 425 -24.76 14.91 18.30
CA ILE A 425 -25.01 13.74 19.13
C ILE A 425 -25.87 12.71 18.40
N SER A 426 -26.12 12.93 17.11
CA SER A 426 -26.88 11.99 16.30
C SER A 426 -26.21 10.61 16.41
N GLU A 427 -27.04 9.57 16.50
CA GLU A 427 -26.60 8.16 16.61
C GLU A 427 -26.06 7.71 17.98
N HIS A 428 -26.13 8.52 19.05
CA HIS A 428 -25.80 8.03 20.39
C HIS A 428 -26.81 7.00 20.91
N GLU A 429 -26.33 5.84 21.32
CA GLU A 429 -27.05 4.85 22.10
C GLU A 429 -26.23 4.41 23.31
N ALA A 430 -26.86 4.37 24.49
CA ALA A 430 -26.23 3.94 25.73
C ALA A 430 -25.69 2.50 25.62
N LEU A 431 -24.43 2.30 25.99
CA LEU A 431 -23.78 0.99 25.98
C LEU A 431 -23.28 0.63 27.38
N ALA A 432 -23.45 -0.65 27.74
CA ALA A 432 -22.96 -1.17 29.01
C ALA A 432 -21.42 -1.21 29.04
N PHE A 433 -20.84 -0.81 30.17
CA PHE A 433 -19.43 -1.07 30.45
C PHE A 433 -19.24 -2.56 30.72
N GLU A 434 -18.28 -3.20 30.05
CA GLU A 434 -18.00 -4.63 30.15
C GLU A 434 -16.54 -4.91 30.52
N GLU A 435 -16.24 -6.12 31.00
CA GLU A 435 -14.85 -6.52 31.32
C GLU A 435 -13.89 -6.36 30.13
N LYS A 436 -14.39 -6.60 28.89
CA LYS A 436 -13.61 -6.45 27.66
C LYS A 436 -13.14 -5.01 27.40
N ASP A 437 -13.78 -4.02 28.03
CA ASP A 437 -13.38 -2.62 27.93
C ASP A 437 -12.12 -2.31 28.75
N ILE A 438 -11.73 -3.20 29.68
CA ILE A 438 -10.54 -3.05 30.51
C ILE A 438 -9.35 -3.69 29.81
N THR A 439 -8.64 -2.88 29.02
CA THR A 439 -7.36 -3.25 28.41
C THR A 439 -6.23 -2.35 28.91
N PRO A 440 -4.96 -2.80 28.92
CA PRO A 440 -3.85 -1.98 29.41
C PRO A 440 -3.66 -0.64 28.69
N ASP A 441 -4.14 -0.53 27.44
CA ASP A 441 -4.07 0.66 26.59
C ASP A 441 -5.38 1.48 26.57
N THR A 442 -6.35 1.17 27.43
CA THR A 442 -7.57 1.96 27.59
C THR A 442 -7.50 2.83 28.85
N LEU A 443 -7.65 4.15 28.73
CA LEU A 443 -7.83 5.03 29.89
C LEU A 443 -9.31 5.09 30.27
N ILE A 444 -9.65 4.62 31.47
CA ILE A 444 -11.03 4.58 31.95
C ILE A 444 -11.25 5.73 32.94
N LEU A 445 -12.15 6.66 32.58
CA LEU A 445 -12.45 7.87 33.34
C LEU A 445 -13.90 7.83 33.83
N THR A 446 -14.07 7.48 35.10
CA THR A 446 -15.38 7.46 35.76
C THR A 446 -15.79 8.87 36.21
N MET A 447 -17.08 9.18 36.15
CA MET A 447 -17.61 10.48 36.59
C MET A 447 -17.58 10.66 38.12
N GLU A 448 -17.72 9.56 38.87
CA GLU A 448 -17.84 9.55 40.34
C GLU A 448 -17.04 8.38 40.97
N LYS A 449 -16.50 8.59 42.18
CA LYS A 449 -15.77 7.54 42.96
C LYS A 449 -16.59 6.27 43.17
N ALA A 450 -17.91 6.39 43.27
CA ALA A 450 -18.81 5.24 43.42
C ALA A 450 -18.72 4.29 42.21
N GLN A 451 -18.60 4.83 40.99
CA GLN A 451 -18.45 4.04 39.76
C GLN A 451 -17.06 3.37 39.74
N LYS A 452 -15.98 4.11 40.02
CA LYS A 452 -14.62 3.54 40.15
C LYS A 452 -14.58 2.39 41.15
N ARG A 453 -15.18 2.56 42.34
CA ARG A 453 -15.26 1.49 43.35
C ARG A 453 -16.04 0.28 42.88
N LYS A 454 -17.14 0.48 42.14
CA LYS A 454 -17.93 -0.62 41.58
C LYS A 454 -17.10 -1.41 40.57
N ILE A 455 -16.46 -0.74 39.61
CA ILE A 455 -15.57 -1.39 38.62
C ILE A 455 -14.47 -2.19 39.32
N ILE A 456 -13.80 -1.60 40.33
CA ILE A 456 -12.72 -2.28 41.07
C ILE A 456 -13.24 -3.49 41.85
N THR A 457 -14.43 -3.40 42.42
CA THR A 457 -15.05 -4.51 43.17
C THR A 457 -15.42 -5.66 42.26
N GLU A 458 -15.88 -5.36 41.04
CA GLU A 458 -16.40 -6.34 40.09
C GLU A 458 -15.30 -6.98 39.25
N TYR A 459 -14.33 -6.19 38.76
CA TYR A 459 -13.30 -6.62 37.80
C TYR A 459 -11.86 -6.51 38.33
N GLY A 460 -11.69 -6.14 39.60
CA GLY A 460 -10.38 -5.97 40.23
C GLY A 460 -9.73 -4.60 39.99
N PHE A 461 -8.59 -4.38 40.65
CA PHE A 461 -7.83 -3.13 40.50
C PHE A 461 -7.02 -3.13 39.22
N HIS A 462 -7.16 -2.06 38.43
CA HIS A 462 -6.32 -1.79 37.26
C HIS A 462 -5.78 -0.36 37.32
N PRO A 463 -4.50 -0.13 36.95
CA PRO A 463 -3.82 1.16 37.14
C PRO A 463 -4.30 2.27 36.18
N ASN A 464 -5.06 1.90 35.15
CA ASN A 464 -5.63 2.78 34.12
C ASN A 464 -7.07 3.23 34.43
N ILE A 465 -7.57 2.99 35.66
CA ILE A 465 -8.92 3.38 36.08
C ILE A 465 -8.84 4.56 37.05
N PHE A 466 -9.38 5.71 36.63
CA PHE A 466 -9.42 6.94 37.40
C PHE A 466 -10.84 7.50 37.49
N THR A 467 -11.09 8.33 38.51
CA THR A 467 -12.15 9.32 38.37
C THR A 467 -11.65 10.45 37.50
N LEU A 468 -12.52 11.07 36.69
CA LEU A 468 -12.13 12.14 35.78
C LEU A 468 -11.37 13.24 36.52
N ASN A 469 -11.93 13.71 37.64
CA ASN A 469 -11.33 14.77 38.45
C ASN A 469 -9.99 14.35 39.09
N GLU A 470 -9.85 13.11 39.56
CA GLU A 470 -8.58 12.56 40.04
C GLU A 470 -7.53 12.55 38.94
N TYR A 471 -7.91 12.17 37.71
CA TYR A 471 -6.96 12.15 36.60
C TYR A 471 -6.50 13.56 36.23
N ILE A 472 -7.38 14.57 36.27
CA ILE A 472 -7.02 15.95 35.87
C ILE A 472 -6.61 16.87 37.05
N ASP A 473 -6.34 16.29 38.22
CA ASP A 473 -5.91 17.01 39.44
C ASP A 473 -6.94 18.04 39.96
N GLU A 474 -8.24 17.73 39.87
CA GLU A 474 -9.35 18.55 40.36
C GLU A 474 -10.03 17.95 41.61
N GLU A 475 -10.47 18.82 42.52
CA GLU A 475 -11.09 18.39 43.78
C GLU A 475 -12.53 17.86 43.63
N LYS A 476 -13.29 18.44 42.69
CA LYS A 476 -14.73 18.18 42.54
C LYS A 476 -15.02 17.13 41.49
N GLU A 477 -15.86 16.16 41.85
CA GLU A 477 -16.45 15.20 40.91
C GLU A 477 -17.48 15.87 40.00
N VAL A 478 -17.74 15.28 38.84
CA VAL A 478 -18.82 15.76 37.96
C VAL A 478 -20.14 15.27 38.52
N GLU A 479 -20.87 16.13 39.24
CA GLU A 479 -22.13 15.74 39.88
C GLU A 479 -23.19 15.27 38.89
N SER A 480 -24.09 14.39 39.33
CA SER A 480 -25.22 13.96 38.51
C SER A 480 -26.16 15.11 38.19
N MET A 481 -26.47 15.27 36.91
CA MET A 481 -27.49 16.21 36.41
C MET A 481 -28.90 15.60 36.40
N TYR A 482 -29.02 14.29 36.65
CA TYR A 482 -30.31 13.60 36.49
C TYR A 482 -31.40 14.21 37.38
N GLY A 483 -32.54 14.55 36.78
CA GLY A 483 -33.68 15.16 37.48
C GLY A 483 -33.54 16.66 37.78
N LYS A 484 -32.38 17.28 37.51
CA LYS A 484 -32.13 18.71 37.73
C LYS A 484 -32.79 19.59 36.65
N SER A 485 -32.85 20.90 36.88
CA SER A 485 -33.38 21.91 35.95
C SER A 485 -32.51 22.06 34.70
N LEU A 486 -33.03 22.67 33.63
CA LEU A 486 -32.25 22.88 32.40
C LEU A 486 -31.04 23.81 32.62
N GLU A 487 -31.17 24.80 33.50
CA GLU A 487 -30.09 25.71 33.91
C GLU A 487 -28.94 24.94 34.60
N GLU A 488 -29.26 23.93 35.41
CA GLU A 488 -28.27 23.07 36.04
C GLU A 488 -27.59 22.12 35.04
N TYR A 489 -28.31 21.67 34.00
CA TYR A 489 -27.70 20.92 32.89
C TYR A 489 -26.73 21.80 32.09
N GLU A 490 -27.08 23.07 31.87
CA GLU A 490 -26.19 24.03 31.22
C GLU A 490 -24.95 24.31 32.06
N ALA A 491 -25.11 24.49 33.38
CA ALA A 491 -23.98 24.62 34.29
C ALA A 491 -23.05 23.39 34.26
N GLY A 492 -23.61 22.18 34.26
CA GLY A 492 -22.84 20.93 34.17
C GLY A 492 -22.16 20.74 32.81
N TYR A 493 -22.77 21.20 31.71
CA TYR A 493 -22.13 21.25 30.39
C TYR A 493 -20.89 22.14 30.40
N LEU A 494 -20.99 23.36 30.95
CA LEU A 494 -19.87 24.29 31.04
C LEU A 494 -18.73 23.74 31.92
N GLU A 495 -19.08 23.06 33.02
CA GLU A 495 -18.11 22.37 33.87
C GLU A 495 -17.38 21.26 33.10
N LEU A 496 -18.13 20.40 32.38
CA LEU A 496 -17.54 19.36 31.54
C LEU A 496 -16.63 19.94 30.46
N GLU A 497 -17.00 21.06 29.83
CA GLU A 497 -16.15 21.72 28.84
C GLU A 497 -14.80 22.14 29.43
N ILE A 498 -14.81 22.71 30.64
CA ILE A 498 -13.58 23.07 31.37
C ILE A 498 -12.74 21.82 31.66
N TYR A 499 -13.39 20.73 32.10
CA TYR A 499 -12.72 19.49 32.44
C TYR A 499 -12.10 18.83 31.20
N MET A 500 -12.77 18.84 30.05
CA MET A 500 -12.24 18.30 28.79
C MET A 500 -11.02 19.09 28.30
N ARG A 501 -11.01 20.42 28.46
CA ARG A 501 -9.82 21.23 28.15
C ARG A 501 -8.64 20.91 29.08
N LYS A 502 -8.89 20.65 30.37
CA LYS A 502 -7.86 20.24 31.33
C LYS A 502 -7.33 18.84 31.01
N LEU A 503 -8.23 17.90 30.70
CA LEU A 503 -7.89 16.54 30.27
C LEU A 503 -7.00 16.56 29.01
N ALA A 504 -7.38 17.33 27.99
CA ALA A 504 -6.61 17.45 26.76
C ALA A 504 -5.21 18.02 27.01
N ARG A 505 -5.10 19.04 27.87
CA ARG A 505 -3.80 19.60 28.27
C ARG A 505 -2.94 18.56 28.97
N LYS A 506 -3.49 17.82 29.93
CA LYS A 506 -2.76 16.80 30.67
C LYS A 506 -2.26 15.68 29.75
N LEU A 507 -3.15 15.10 28.94
CA LEU A 507 -2.78 14.05 27.98
C LEU A 507 -1.75 14.53 26.96
N ASN A 508 -1.85 15.78 26.48
CA ASN A 508 -0.84 16.35 25.59
C ASN A 508 0.51 16.56 26.28
N THR A 509 0.54 16.91 27.57
CA THR A 509 1.78 16.99 28.34
C THR A 509 2.40 15.61 28.50
N GLU A 510 1.63 14.62 28.94
CA GLU A 510 2.08 13.22 29.10
C GLU A 510 2.59 12.63 27.78
N ALA A 511 1.92 12.94 26.66
CA ALA A 511 2.38 12.53 25.33
C ALA A 511 3.76 13.10 24.99
N LYS A 512 4.00 14.39 25.28
CA LYS A 512 5.29 15.04 25.03
C LYS A 512 6.40 14.46 25.90
N GLU A 513 6.14 14.31 27.20
CA GLU A 513 7.10 13.71 28.14
C GLU A 513 7.49 12.31 27.65
N LYS A 514 6.50 11.50 27.24
CA LYS A 514 6.75 10.19 26.67
C LYS A 514 7.58 10.24 25.40
N TRP A 515 7.34 11.19 24.50
CA TRP A 515 8.14 11.33 23.27
C TRP A 515 9.58 11.71 23.57
N GLU A 516 9.81 12.59 24.55
CA GLU A 516 11.15 13.00 25.01
C GLU A 516 11.95 11.83 25.63
N GLU A 517 11.30 10.80 26.19
CA GLU A 517 11.98 9.60 26.67
C GLU A 517 12.56 8.72 25.55
N TYR A 518 12.08 8.87 24.31
CA TYR A 518 12.46 8.04 23.16
C TYR A 518 13.25 8.79 22.07
N ILE A 519 13.43 10.10 22.20
CA ILE A 519 14.28 10.96 21.34
C ILE A 519 15.65 11.12 22.00
#